data_AF-A0A3D9IG23-F1
#
_entry.id   AF-A0A3D9IG23-F1
#
_cell.length_a   1.000
_cell.length_b   1.000
_cell.length_c   1.000
_cell.angle_alpha   90.00
_cell.angle_beta   90.00
_cell.angle_gamma   90.00
#
_symmetry.space_group_name_H-M   'P 1'
#
loop_
_entity.id
_entity.type
_entity.pdbx_description
1 polymer ?
#
loop_
_entity_poly.entity_id
_entity_poly.type
_entity_poly.pdbx_seq_one_letter_code
_entity_poly.pdbx_strand_id
1 'polypeptide(L)'
;MNIRHFENEIDRTILERGYGYYIEGNILEVLCQGKNQYFVQVEGSEVYEVEITIDESGRIERSVCDCPYDLGSVCKHEVAAYYELRDILDDDSDIEVIQGPAVTHPKLAEVLSALSKEQLIEVIVEMAQQDGVLKNSLILKYSQGSDAEELDRCKKLIAAIVKKYTGRGGFIEYRKVGSFAKEIAEVLEKAWETENVLLTTDIACLVLVEAVEAFQYADDSDGDIGWLADEAVDQLHEALADNANWEPELRERLFRKLLQESERTTFDDWEDYRVALLGMCAQFADVETLRNALKANIEDLVHAYASQEYQKYTSEALHGIWLGILREYGSAEETEQFIVANLHYSSFRESLITKYKQENDFDRVVQLALEGEELDKGHAGRILKWQEIRYAAYRELQLKEEQMRLAEQLLLAGKFEYYRELQQLAGEERET
;
A
#
# COMPACT_ATOMS: atom_id res chain seq x y z
N MET A 1 34.88 15.51 17.58
CA MET A 1 34.54 14.57 18.66
C MET A 1 35.76 13.80 19.13
N ASN A 2 36.03 13.82 20.44
CA ASN A 2 37.11 13.07 21.09
C ASN A 2 36.50 12.11 22.13
N ILE A 3 37.02 10.88 22.24
CA ILE A 3 36.47 9.82 23.09
C ILE A 3 36.42 10.18 24.58
N ARG A 4 37.24 11.14 25.03
CA ARG A 4 37.22 11.61 26.42
C ARG A 4 36.20 12.69 26.71
N HIS A 5 35.67 13.36 25.68
CA HIS A 5 34.86 14.58 25.81
C HIS A 5 33.71 14.66 24.79
N PHE A 6 33.26 13.52 24.27
CA PHE A 6 32.26 13.45 23.20
C PHE A 6 30.90 14.02 23.63
N GLU A 7 30.61 14.04 24.93
CA GLU A 7 29.34 14.51 25.49
C GLU A 7 29.07 15.98 25.20
N ASN A 8 30.12 16.76 24.91
CA ASN A 8 30.00 18.18 24.59
C ASN A 8 29.56 18.42 23.13
N GLU A 9 29.60 17.40 22.28
CA GLU A 9 29.35 17.51 20.84
C GLU A 9 28.08 16.76 20.37
N ILE A 10 27.38 16.04 21.26
CA ILE A 10 26.20 15.21 20.94
C ILE A 10 24.93 15.79 21.57
N ASP A 11 23.79 15.66 20.87
CA ASP A 11 22.48 16.04 21.40
C ASP A 11 22.19 15.34 22.73
N ARG A 12 21.68 16.12 23.69
CA ARG A 12 21.44 15.65 25.07
C ARG A 12 20.48 14.45 25.13
N THR A 13 19.48 14.38 24.26
CA THR A 13 18.51 13.28 24.25
C THR A 13 19.17 11.97 23.84
N ILE A 14 20.05 12.02 22.84
CA ILE A 14 20.80 10.85 22.38
C ILE A 14 21.85 10.44 23.40
N LEU A 15 22.49 11.43 24.03
CA LEU A 15 23.45 11.22 25.10
C LEU A 15 22.83 10.47 26.29
N GLU A 16 21.68 10.94 26.79
CA GLU A 16 20.97 10.32 27.92
C GLU A 16 20.53 8.88 27.59
N ARG A 17 20.08 8.62 26.36
CA ARG A 17 19.69 7.27 25.92
C ARG A 17 20.89 6.34 25.78
N GLY A 18 21.99 6.79 25.18
CA GLY A 18 23.19 5.98 25.03
C GLY A 18 23.87 5.70 26.36
N TYR A 19 23.90 6.67 27.27
CA TYR A 19 24.35 6.46 28.64
C TYR A 19 23.50 5.41 29.37
N GLY A 20 22.18 5.42 29.15
CA GLY A 20 21.26 4.39 29.64
C GLY A 20 21.68 2.97 29.22
N TYR A 21 21.99 2.77 27.94
CA TYR A 21 22.43 1.47 27.43
C TYR A 21 23.76 1.01 28.04
N TYR A 22 24.70 1.94 28.23
CA TYR A 22 25.97 1.67 28.88
C TYR A 22 25.77 1.22 30.34
N ILE A 23 25.04 1.99 31.16
CA ILE A 23 24.84 1.66 32.58
C ILE A 23 23.96 0.43 32.82
N GLU A 24 23.09 0.08 31.87
CA GLU A 24 22.24 -1.11 31.91
C GLU A 24 23.00 -2.39 31.53
N GLY A 25 24.26 -2.29 31.09
CA GLY A 25 25.09 -3.43 30.71
C GLY A 25 24.74 -4.02 29.34
N ASN A 26 24.19 -3.21 28.44
CA ASN A 26 23.79 -3.64 27.09
C ASN A 26 24.98 -3.73 26.12
N ILE A 27 26.22 -3.56 26.61
CA ILE A 27 27.43 -3.81 25.84
C ILE A 27 27.80 -5.28 25.99
N LEU A 28 27.68 -6.04 24.91
CA LEU A 28 27.89 -7.49 24.92
C LEU A 28 29.35 -7.88 24.77
N GLU A 29 30.06 -7.19 23.86
CA GLU A 29 31.44 -7.51 23.51
C GLU A 29 32.16 -6.27 22.96
N VAL A 30 33.45 -6.13 23.27
CA VAL A 30 34.36 -5.13 22.70
C VAL A 30 35.58 -5.84 22.13
N LEU A 31 35.79 -5.68 20.83
CA LEU A 31 36.93 -6.23 20.10
C LEU A 31 37.84 -5.10 19.61
N CYS A 32 39.15 -5.24 19.82
CA CYS A 32 40.15 -4.31 19.29
C CYS A 32 40.88 -4.96 18.10
N GLN A 33 40.75 -4.39 16.91
CA GLN A 33 41.39 -4.86 15.70
C GLN A 33 42.58 -3.95 15.32
N GLY A 34 43.79 -4.37 15.69
CA GLY A 34 45.01 -3.61 15.42
C GLY A 34 45.25 -2.49 16.45
N LYS A 35 46.01 -1.46 16.07
CA LYS A 35 46.12 -0.25 16.88
C LYS A 35 45.03 0.68 16.41
N ASN A 36 44.01 0.92 17.24
CA ASN A 36 43.04 2.01 17.11
C ASN A 36 41.69 1.75 16.41
N GLN A 37 41.34 0.51 16.08
CA GLN A 37 40.01 0.16 15.55
C GLN A 37 39.28 -0.75 16.54
N TYR A 38 38.03 -0.41 16.85
CA TYR A 38 37.20 -1.08 17.84
C TYR A 38 35.87 -1.50 17.22
N PHE A 39 35.42 -2.70 17.53
CA PHE A 39 34.10 -3.23 17.20
C PHE A 39 33.37 -3.52 18.50
N VAL A 40 32.19 -2.92 18.68
CA VAL A 40 31.40 -3.02 19.90
C VAL A 40 30.03 -3.58 19.55
N GLN A 41 29.63 -4.67 20.21
CA GLN A 41 28.30 -5.22 20.09
C GLN A 41 27.39 -4.64 21.17
N VAL A 42 26.25 -4.09 20.74
CA VAL A 42 25.28 -3.43 21.63
C VAL A 42 23.91 -4.08 21.49
N GLU A 43 23.37 -4.58 22.59
CA GLU A 43 22.02 -5.15 22.65
C GLU A 43 20.96 -4.05 22.59
N GLY A 44 20.05 -4.14 21.60
CA GLY A 44 18.89 -3.27 21.43
C GLY A 44 17.63 -4.07 21.11
N SER A 45 16.87 -3.66 20.08
CA SER A 45 15.81 -4.50 19.50
C SER A 45 16.38 -5.76 18.83
N GLU A 46 17.60 -5.64 18.33
CA GLU A 46 18.47 -6.71 17.83
C GLU A 46 19.89 -6.42 18.37
N VAL A 47 20.86 -7.29 18.09
CA VAL A 47 22.26 -7.01 18.38
C VAL A 47 22.82 -6.16 17.25
N TYR A 48 23.28 -4.95 17.58
CA TYR A 48 23.86 -4.00 16.63
C TYR A 48 25.38 -3.96 16.78
N GLU A 49 26.09 -3.82 15.66
CA GLU A 49 27.54 -3.66 15.64
C GLU A 49 27.93 -2.19 15.43
N VAL A 50 28.84 -1.71 16.26
CA VAL A 50 29.40 -0.36 16.18
C VAL A 50 30.90 -0.45 15.87
N GLU A 51 31.31 0.15 14.75
CA GLU A 51 32.71 0.24 14.34
C GLU A 51 33.27 1.63 14.61
N ILE A 52 34.32 1.73 15.43
CA ILE A 52 34.91 2.98 15.89
C ILE A 52 36.42 2.99 15.60
N THR A 53 36.92 4.05 14.99
CA THR A 53 38.35 4.29 14.76
C THR A 53 38.81 5.54 15.52
N ILE A 54 39.84 5.41 16.36
CA ILE A 54 40.30 6.48 17.28
C ILE A 54 41.78 6.78 17.09
N ASP A 55 42.18 8.00 16.76
CA ASP A 55 43.61 8.32 16.62
C ASP A 55 44.40 8.27 17.96
N GLU A 56 45.73 8.39 17.91
CA GLU A 56 46.59 8.39 19.11
C GLU A 56 46.27 9.51 20.13
N SER A 57 45.53 10.54 19.71
CA SER A 57 45.09 11.66 20.57
C SER A 57 43.71 11.43 21.21
N GLY A 58 43.06 10.29 20.93
CA GLY A 58 41.71 9.98 21.37
C GLY A 58 40.61 10.58 20.47
N ARG A 59 40.95 11.11 19.28
CA ARG A 59 39.96 11.67 18.36
C ARG A 59 39.26 10.54 17.60
N ILE A 60 37.93 10.58 17.57
CA ILE A 60 37.13 9.64 16.79
C ILE A 60 37.22 10.07 15.32
N GLU A 61 37.91 9.27 14.49
CA GLU A 61 38.06 9.51 13.05
C GLU A 61 36.85 8.98 12.28
N ARG A 62 36.32 7.83 12.70
CA ARG A 62 35.14 7.18 12.13
C ARG A 62 34.35 6.49 13.24
N SER A 63 33.03 6.63 13.18
CA SER A 63 32.09 5.82 13.94
C SER A 63 30.90 5.52 13.04
N VAL A 64 30.52 4.25 12.97
CA VAL A 64 29.37 3.79 12.20
C VAL A 64 28.68 2.69 12.99
N CYS A 65 27.35 2.73 13.03
CA CYS A 65 26.50 1.67 13.55
C CYS A 65 25.59 1.15 12.44
N ASP A 66 25.33 -0.16 12.43
CA ASP A 66 24.43 -0.83 11.49
C ASP A 66 22.93 -0.66 11.83
N CYS A 67 22.60 0.07 12.90
CA CYS A 67 21.21 0.28 13.28
C CYS A 67 20.45 1.20 12.29
N PRO A 68 19.15 0.99 12.10
CA PRO A 68 18.34 1.71 11.09
C PRO A 68 18.00 3.17 11.48
N TYR A 69 18.74 3.78 12.40
CA TYR A 69 18.48 5.12 12.91
C TYR A 69 19.06 6.20 11.99
N ASP A 70 18.20 7.07 11.43
CA ASP A 70 18.58 8.13 10.46
C ASP A 70 18.24 9.57 10.92
N LEU A 71 17.99 9.77 12.22
CA LEU A 71 17.57 11.06 12.76
C LEU A 71 18.74 11.91 13.32
N GLY A 72 19.99 11.52 13.05
CA GLY A 72 21.16 12.26 13.53
C GLY A 72 22.49 11.66 13.10
N SER A 73 23.59 12.37 13.38
CA SER A 73 24.95 11.96 13.01
C SER A 73 25.55 10.85 13.88
N VAL A 74 24.93 10.57 15.03
CA VAL A 74 25.34 9.54 15.99
C VAL A 74 24.08 8.92 16.60
N CYS A 75 24.02 7.60 16.69
CA CYS A 75 22.93 6.89 17.34
C CYS A 75 23.22 6.60 18.82
N LYS A 76 22.20 6.13 19.56
CA LYS A 76 22.36 5.77 20.97
C LYS A 76 23.33 4.60 21.21
N HIS A 77 23.48 3.68 20.26
CA HIS A 77 24.41 2.54 20.38
C HIS A 77 25.85 3.01 20.25
N GLU A 78 26.14 3.94 19.34
CA GLU A 78 27.46 4.57 19.24
C GLU A 78 27.85 5.31 20.51
N VAL A 79 26.91 6.05 21.11
CA VAL A 79 27.13 6.72 22.40
C VAL A 79 27.45 5.72 23.51
N ALA A 80 26.71 4.60 23.58
CA ALA A 80 26.96 3.56 24.58
C ALA A 80 28.36 2.96 24.40
N ALA A 81 28.75 2.69 23.15
CA ALA A 81 30.09 2.22 22.81
C ALA A 81 31.20 3.25 23.16
N TYR A 82 30.94 4.55 23.02
CA TYR A 82 31.90 5.58 23.43
C TYR A 82 32.14 5.61 24.93
N TYR A 83 31.09 5.41 25.74
CA TYR A 83 31.22 5.33 27.20
C TYR A 83 32.08 4.13 27.61
N GLU A 84 31.80 2.95 27.05
CA GLU A 84 32.57 1.74 27.31
C GLU A 84 34.04 1.92 26.90
N LEU A 85 34.29 2.42 25.68
CA LEU A 85 35.65 2.61 25.19
C LEU A 85 36.43 3.65 25.99
N ARG A 86 35.79 4.73 26.45
CA ARG A 86 36.44 5.70 27.31
C ARG A 86 36.87 5.04 28.62
N ASP A 87 36.01 4.25 29.23
CA ASP A 87 36.31 3.61 30.50
C ASP A 87 37.43 2.55 30.32
N ILE A 88 37.44 1.80 29.21
CA ILE A 88 38.56 0.91 28.82
C ILE A 88 39.88 1.68 28.59
N LEU A 89 39.81 2.90 28.05
CA LEU A 89 41.00 3.72 27.74
C LEU A 89 41.52 4.55 28.92
N ASP A 90 40.67 4.84 29.91
CA ASP A 90 41.02 5.62 31.09
C ASP A 90 41.38 4.73 32.30
N ASP A 91 40.86 3.51 32.36
CA ASP A 91 41.25 2.52 33.35
C ASP A 91 42.41 1.69 32.78
N ASP A 92 43.63 1.89 33.31
CA ASP A 92 44.84 1.09 33.03
C ASP A 92 44.70 -0.35 33.61
N SER A 93 43.46 -0.81 33.78
CA SER A 93 43.07 -2.06 34.41
C SER A 93 42.98 -3.15 33.34
N ASP A 94 43.63 -4.27 33.62
CA ASP A 94 43.64 -5.49 32.82
C ASP A 94 42.22 -6.10 32.69
N ILE A 95 41.31 -5.43 31.98
CA ILE A 95 40.21 -6.11 31.31
C ILE A 95 40.88 -7.00 30.27
N GLU A 96 40.49 -8.28 30.19
CA GLU A 96 40.92 -9.19 29.13
C GLU A 96 40.44 -8.64 27.77
N VAL A 97 41.15 -7.63 27.26
CA VAL A 97 41.25 -7.39 25.84
C VAL A 97 41.86 -8.68 25.35
N ILE A 98 41.02 -9.55 24.78
CA ILE A 98 41.48 -10.76 24.13
C ILE A 98 42.39 -10.26 23.00
N GLN A 99 43.68 -10.17 23.27
CA GLN A 99 44.74 -10.01 22.28
C GLN A 99 44.84 -11.36 21.56
N GLY A 100 43.78 -11.70 20.84
CA GLY A 100 43.79 -12.81 19.92
C GLY A 100 44.77 -12.48 18.80
N PRO A 101 45.56 -13.45 18.31
CA PRO A 101 46.20 -13.28 17.00
C PRO A 101 45.09 -12.87 16.03
N ALA A 102 45.31 -11.84 15.20
CA ALA A 102 44.31 -11.29 14.28
C ALA A 102 43.41 -12.40 13.74
N VAL A 103 42.27 -12.63 14.40
CA VAL A 103 41.26 -13.53 13.89
C VAL A 103 40.56 -12.63 12.90
N THR A 104 41.10 -12.62 11.68
CA THR A 104 40.28 -12.32 10.53
C THR A 104 39.13 -13.31 10.65
N HIS A 105 38.00 -12.90 11.24
CA HIS A 105 36.76 -13.61 11.00
C HIS A 105 36.64 -13.59 9.49
N PRO A 106 36.82 -14.74 8.83
CA PRO A 106 36.84 -14.73 7.39
C PRO A 106 35.46 -14.21 6.98
N LYS A 107 35.45 -13.16 6.16
CA LYS A 107 34.17 -12.58 5.72
C LYS A 107 33.38 -13.72 5.11
N LEU A 108 32.09 -13.84 5.43
CA LEU A 108 31.28 -14.96 4.95
C LEU A 108 31.43 -15.16 3.44
N ALA A 109 31.47 -14.07 2.68
CA ALA A 109 31.72 -14.09 1.24
C ALA A 109 33.08 -14.72 0.85
N GLU A 110 34.15 -14.47 1.61
CA GLU A 110 35.48 -15.07 1.38
C GLU A 110 35.49 -16.57 1.71
N VAL A 111 34.79 -16.99 2.78
CA VAL A 111 34.62 -18.41 3.12
C VAL A 111 33.87 -19.13 2.01
N LEU A 112 32.72 -18.59 1.57
CA LEU A 112 31.90 -19.19 0.53
C LEU A 112 32.63 -19.21 -0.83
N SER A 113 33.40 -18.17 -1.16
CA SER A 113 34.17 -18.11 -2.42
C SER A 113 35.30 -19.14 -2.49
N ALA A 114 35.78 -19.64 -1.36
CA ALA A 114 36.81 -20.67 -1.30
C ALA A 114 36.26 -22.09 -1.48
N LEU A 115 34.93 -22.29 -1.40
CA LEU A 115 34.28 -23.58 -1.57
C LEU A 115 34.15 -23.96 -3.05
N SER A 116 34.15 -25.26 -3.34
CA SER A 116 33.80 -25.74 -4.68
C SER A 116 32.33 -25.48 -4.98
N LYS A 117 31.97 -25.50 -6.28
CA LYS A 117 30.58 -25.38 -6.70
C LYS A 117 29.69 -26.44 -6.05
N GLU A 118 30.18 -27.67 -5.95
CA GLU A 118 29.46 -28.80 -5.35
C GLU A 118 29.23 -28.57 -3.86
N GLN A 119 30.23 -28.07 -3.14
CA GLN A 119 30.11 -27.74 -1.72
C GLN A 119 29.11 -26.59 -1.48
N LEU A 120 29.11 -25.58 -2.35
CA LEU A 120 28.13 -24.49 -2.30
C LEU A 120 26.71 -25.00 -2.55
N ILE A 121 26.53 -25.92 -3.50
CA ILE A 121 25.23 -26.55 -3.74
C ILE A 121 24.78 -27.34 -2.51
N GLU A 122 25.67 -28.11 -1.88
CA GLU A 122 25.36 -28.86 -0.65
C GLU A 122 24.91 -27.93 0.48
N VAL A 123 25.62 -26.83 0.73
CA VAL A 123 25.24 -25.82 1.73
C VAL A 123 23.85 -25.25 1.44
N ILE A 124 23.57 -24.85 0.20
CA ILE A 124 22.27 -24.29 -0.18
C ILE A 124 21.16 -25.33 -0.01
N VAL A 125 21.42 -26.58 -0.40
CA VAL A 125 20.44 -27.68 -0.25
C VAL A 125 20.16 -27.96 1.22
N GLU A 126 21.18 -27.98 2.08
CA GLU A 126 21.02 -28.17 3.53
C GLU A 126 20.20 -27.04 4.16
N MET A 127 20.47 -25.78 3.79
CA MET A 127 19.67 -24.63 4.24
C MET A 127 18.21 -24.75 3.78
N ALA A 128 17.99 -25.08 2.50
CA ALA A 128 16.65 -25.24 1.92
C ALA A 128 15.89 -26.47 2.47
N GLN A 129 16.57 -27.47 3.02
CA GLN A 129 15.89 -28.59 3.69
C GLN A 129 15.23 -28.17 5.00
N GLN A 130 15.76 -27.13 5.66
CA GLN A 130 15.27 -26.62 6.93
C GLN A 130 14.26 -25.47 6.76
N ASP A 131 14.34 -24.74 5.64
CA ASP A 131 13.44 -23.64 5.31
C ASP A 131 12.64 -23.94 4.01
N GLY A 132 11.35 -24.20 4.18
CA GLY A 132 10.44 -24.49 3.08
C GLY A 132 10.17 -23.29 2.16
N VAL A 133 10.22 -22.07 2.69
CA VAL A 133 10.07 -20.84 1.89
C VAL A 133 11.31 -20.66 1.02
N LEU A 134 12.51 -20.74 1.61
CA LEU A 134 13.77 -20.66 0.86
C LEU A 134 13.82 -21.71 -0.27
N LYS A 135 13.45 -22.96 0.03
CA LYS A 135 13.37 -24.03 -0.98
C LYS A 135 12.46 -23.65 -2.14
N ASN A 136 11.24 -23.21 -1.84
CA ASN A 136 10.24 -22.89 -2.86
C ASN A 136 10.63 -21.65 -3.66
N SER A 137 11.21 -20.63 -3.02
CA SER A 137 11.71 -19.42 -3.67
C SER A 137 12.84 -19.73 -4.65
N LEU A 138 13.83 -20.54 -4.25
CA LEU A 138 14.90 -20.98 -5.15
C LEU A 138 14.37 -21.78 -6.35
N ILE A 139 13.41 -22.67 -6.12
CA ILE A 139 12.79 -23.45 -7.20
C ILE A 139 12.00 -22.51 -8.14
N LEU A 140 11.20 -21.58 -7.61
CA LEU A 140 10.43 -20.64 -8.43
C LEU A 140 11.34 -19.77 -9.29
N LYS A 141 12.45 -19.28 -8.72
CA LYS A 141 13.37 -18.36 -9.39
C LYS A 141 14.24 -19.01 -10.46
N TYR A 142 14.73 -20.23 -10.21
CA TYR A 142 15.76 -20.85 -11.06
C TYR A 142 15.29 -22.07 -11.87
N SER A 143 14.11 -22.63 -11.59
CA SER A 143 13.59 -23.73 -12.39
C SER A 143 12.96 -23.23 -13.69
N GLN A 144 13.12 -24.01 -14.75
CA GLN A 144 12.41 -23.84 -16.02
C GLN A 144 11.25 -24.84 -16.04
N GLY A 145 10.07 -24.42 -16.50
CA GLY A 145 8.92 -25.31 -16.65
C GLY A 145 7.86 -24.72 -17.56
N SER A 146 6.77 -25.45 -17.70
CA SER A 146 5.55 -24.93 -18.33
C SER A 146 4.81 -23.95 -17.42
N ASP A 147 3.98 -23.10 -17.99
CA ASP A 147 3.14 -22.13 -17.26
C ASP A 147 2.32 -22.77 -16.13
N ALA A 148 1.81 -24.00 -16.35
CA ALA A 148 1.05 -24.73 -15.35
C ALA A 148 1.91 -25.14 -14.15
N GLU A 149 3.17 -25.50 -14.38
CA GLU A 149 4.13 -25.83 -13.32
C GLU A 149 4.59 -24.57 -12.58
N GLU A 150 4.73 -23.43 -13.28
CA GLU A 150 5.03 -22.14 -12.65
C GLU A 150 3.93 -21.70 -11.71
N LEU A 151 2.66 -21.81 -12.14
CA LEU A 151 1.53 -21.49 -11.29
C LEU A 151 1.44 -22.40 -10.05
N ASP A 152 1.71 -23.70 -10.21
CA ASP A 152 1.77 -24.64 -9.09
C ASP A 152 2.92 -24.31 -8.11
N ARG A 153 4.07 -23.85 -8.62
CA ARG A 153 5.18 -23.37 -7.79
C ARG A 153 4.80 -22.12 -7.00
N CYS A 154 4.11 -21.16 -7.61
CA CYS A 154 3.60 -19.96 -6.93
C CYS A 154 2.68 -20.34 -5.77
N LYS A 155 1.72 -21.24 -6.01
CA LYS A 155 0.80 -21.76 -4.97
C LYS A 155 1.55 -22.41 -3.81
N LYS A 156 2.58 -23.21 -4.11
CA LYS A 156 3.41 -23.86 -3.08
C LYS A 156 4.23 -22.86 -2.27
N LEU A 157 4.76 -21.82 -2.92
CA LEU A 157 5.50 -20.75 -2.23
C LEU A 157 4.58 -19.99 -1.29
N ILE A 158 3.42 -19.52 -1.76
CA ILE A 158 2.42 -18.84 -0.94
C ILE A 158 2.03 -19.71 0.26
N ALA A 159 1.65 -20.98 0.03
CA ALA A 159 1.27 -21.88 1.11
C ALA A 159 2.38 -22.11 2.15
N ALA A 160 3.65 -22.09 1.72
CA ALA A 160 4.79 -22.20 2.64
C ALA A 160 4.98 -20.91 3.46
N ILE A 161 4.80 -19.74 2.85
CA ILE A 161 4.86 -18.43 3.51
C ILE A 161 3.74 -18.33 4.54
N VAL A 162 2.48 -18.57 4.14
CA VAL A 162 1.33 -18.56 5.07
C VAL A 162 1.58 -19.46 6.26
N LYS A 163 2.06 -20.69 6.04
CA LYS A 163 2.39 -21.63 7.11
C LYS A 163 3.53 -21.14 8.03
N LYS A 164 4.55 -20.49 7.48
CA LYS A 164 5.68 -19.92 8.23
C LYS A 164 5.20 -18.85 9.21
N TYR A 165 4.31 -17.96 8.76
CA TYR A 165 3.87 -16.80 9.55
C TYR A 165 2.70 -17.09 10.49
N THR A 166 1.72 -17.88 10.07
CA THR A 166 0.57 -18.25 10.92
C THR A 166 0.95 -19.25 12.02
N GLY A 167 1.99 -20.05 11.79
CA GLY A 167 2.49 -21.04 12.74
C GLY A 167 1.40 -21.98 13.24
N ARG A 168 1.41 -22.28 14.55
CA ARG A 168 0.36 -23.11 15.19
C ARG A 168 -0.88 -22.30 15.61
N GLY A 169 -0.75 -20.98 15.68
CA GLY A 169 -1.80 -20.07 16.14
C GLY A 169 -2.83 -19.76 15.06
N GLY A 170 -2.48 -19.97 13.78
CA GLY A 170 -3.36 -19.64 12.67
C GLY A 170 -3.54 -18.14 12.48
N PHE A 171 -2.67 -17.31 13.07
CA PHE A 171 -2.78 -15.85 13.06
C PHE A 171 -1.41 -15.20 12.95
N ILE A 172 -1.32 -14.10 12.19
CA ILE A 172 -0.09 -13.32 11.97
C ILE A 172 -0.16 -12.05 12.83
N GLU A 173 0.75 -11.96 13.79
CA GLU A 173 0.89 -10.79 14.66
C GLU A 173 1.37 -9.57 13.86
N TYR A 174 0.84 -8.39 14.20
CA TYR A 174 1.15 -7.08 13.60
C TYR A 174 2.61 -6.90 13.15
N ARG A 175 3.57 -7.15 14.05
CA ARG A 175 5.01 -6.96 13.78
C ARG A 175 5.60 -7.85 12.67
N LYS A 176 4.87 -8.90 12.27
CA LYS A 176 5.31 -9.86 11.26
C LYS A 176 4.58 -9.67 9.93
N VAL A 177 3.55 -8.81 9.88
CA VAL A 177 2.71 -8.62 8.70
C VAL A 177 3.52 -8.02 7.55
N GLY A 178 4.33 -6.97 7.79
CA GLY A 178 5.18 -6.41 6.73
C GLY A 178 6.15 -7.44 6.12
N SER A 179 6.75 -8.32 6.92
CA SER A 179 7.61 -9.39 6.39
C SER A 179 6.81 -10.46 5.62
N PHE A 180 5.61 -10.79 6.08
CA PHE A 180 4.70 -11.70 5.39
C PHE A 180 4.29 -11.12 4.02
N ALA A 181 3.81 -9.88 3.99
CA ALA A 181 3.38 -9.19 2.78
C ALA A 181 4.53 -9.10 1.77
N LYS A 182 5.74 -8.75 2.24
CA LYS A 182 6.95 -8.70 1.40
C LYS A 182 7.29 -10.06 0.77
N GLU A 183 7.25 -11.15 1.52
CA GLU A 183 7.54 -12.48 0.97
C GLU A 183 6.47 -12.95 -0.03
N ILE A 184 5.21 -12.56 0.16
CA ILE A 184 4.15 -12.81 -0.83
C ILE A 184 4.36 -11.92 -2.08
N ALA A 185 4.80 -10.67 -1.93
CA ALA A 185 5.11 -9.77 -3.04
C ALA A 185 6.22 -10.33 -3.96
N GLU A 186 7.17 -11.11 -3.43
CA GLU A 186 8.18 -11.81 -4.27
C GLU A 186 7.54 -12.80 -5.27
N VAL A 187 6.34 -13.32 -4.97
CA VAL A 187 5.57 -14.15 -5.92
C VAL A 187 5.00 -13.29 -7.03
N LEU A 188 4.60 -12.06 -6.71
CA LEU A 188 4.03 -11.10 -7.63
C LEU A 188 5.10 -10.55 -8.61
N GLU A 189 6.32 -10.32 -8.14
CA GLU A 189 7.50 -9.99 -8.97
C GLU A 189 7.67 -11.01 -10.10
N LYS A 190 7.37 -12.29 -9.85
CA LYS A 190 7.50 -13.33 -10.89
C LYS A 190 6.61 -13.04 -12.10
N ALA A 191 5.43 -12.48 -11.86
CA ALA A 191 4.49 -12.16 -12.93
C ALA A 191 4.94 -10.97 -13.80
N TRP A 192 5.86 -10.11 -13.33
CA TRP A 192 6.52 -9.08 -14.16
C TRP A 192 7.57 -9.68 -15.11
N GLU A 193 8.22 -10.77 -14.69
CA GLU A 193 9.21 -11.47 -15.51
C GLU A 193 8.57 -12.35 -16.59
N THR A 194 7.27 -12.59 -16.50
CA THR A 194 6.52 -13.49 -17.39
C THR A 194 5.96 -12.75 -18.59
N GLU A 195 6.30 -13.19 -19.81
CA GLU A 195 5.74 -12.62 -21.05
C GLU A 195 4.29 -13.08 -21.32
N ASN A 196 3.88 -14.23 -20.78
CA ASN A 196 2.54 -14.77 -21.00
C ASN A 196 1.51 -14.09 -20.08
N VAL A 197 0.72 -13.18 -20.65
CA VAL A 197 -0.33 -12.44 -19.94
C VAL A 197 -1.35 -13.33 -19.20
N LEU A 198 -1.64 -14.54 -19.69
CA LEU A 198 -2.55 -15.45 -18.97
C LEU A 198 -1.93 -15.93 -17.66
N LEU A 199 -0.64 -16.25 -17.69
CA LEU A 199 0.09 -16.67 -16.50
C LEU A 199 0.30 -15.48 -15.54
N THR A 200 0.64 -14.31 -16.07
CA THR A 200 0.71 -13.06 -15.28
C THR A 200 -0.61 -12.80 -14.55
N THR A 201 -1.74 -12.92 -15.26
CA THR A 201 -3.08 -12.78 -14.67
C THR A 201 -3.34 -13.84 -13.60
N ASP A 202 -2.97 -15.10 -13.87
CA ASP A 202 -3.16 -16.21 -12.92
C ASP A 202 -2.36 -16.03 -11.63
N ILE A 203 -1.13 -15.54 -11.71
CA ILE A 203 -0.28 -15.28 -10.55
C ILE A 203 -0.79 -14.06 -9.77
N ALA A 204 -1.13 -12.96 -10.44
CA ALA A 204 -1.63 -11.77 -9.76
C ALA A 204 -2.98 -12.02 -9.08
N CYS A 205 -3.92 -12.73 -9.72
CA CYS A 205 -5.16 -13.15 -9.06
C CYS A 205 -4.89 -14.08 -7.87
N LEU A 206 -3.90 -14.97 -7.96
CA LEU A 206 -3.54 -15.85 -6.84
C LEU A 206 -3.04 -15.05 -5.64
N VAL A 207 -2.18 -14.06 -5.86
CA VAL A 207 -1.69 -13.16 -4.81
C VAL A 207 -2.81 -12.32 -4.24
N LEU A 208 -3.67 -11.73 -5.08
CA LEU A 208 -4.83 -10.95 -4.64
C LEU A 208 -5.76 -11.76 -3.75
N VAL A 209 -6.10 -12.99 -4.16
CA VAL A 209 -6.96 -13.88 -3.36
C VAL A 209 -6.33 -14.16 -2.00
N GLU A 210 -5.04 -14.49 -1.95
CA GLU A 210 -4.37 -14.74 -0.67
C GLU A 210 -4.29 -13.48 0.21
N ALA A 211 -3.98 -12.31 -0.36
CA ALA A 211 -3.94 -11.05 0.37
C ALA A 211 -5.30 -10.73 1.01
N VAL A 212 -6.39 -10.90 0.25
CA VAL A 212 -7.75 -10.67 0.78
C VAL A 212 -8.12 -11.71 1.85
N GLU A 213 -7.72 -12.97 1.70
CA GLU A 213 -7.91 -13.99 2.75
C GLU A 213 -7.12 -13.64 4.03
N ALA A 214 -5.93 -13.03 3.87
CA ALA A 214 -5.06 -12.67 4.99
C ALA A 214 -5.67 -11.65 5.94
N PHE A 215 -6.61 -10.81 5.51
CA PHE A 215 -7.34 -9.91 6.43
C PHE A 215 -8.07 -10.66 7.55
N GLN A 216 -8.42 -11.93 7.34
CA GLN A 216 -9.11 -12.75 8.35
C GLN A 216 -8.16 -13.37 9.38
N TYR A 217 -6.87 -13.43 9.07
CA TYR A 217 -5.88 -14.13 9.89
C TYR A 217 -4.62 -13.30 10.19
N ALA A 218 -4.61 -12.01 9.90
CA ALA A 218 -3.49 -11.11 10.17
C ALA A 218 -3.95 -9.77 10.76
N ASP A 219 -3.12 -9.18 11.61
CA ASP A 219 -3.33 -7.83 12.14
C ASP A 219 -2.74 -6.77 11.18
N ASP A 220 -3.51 -6.41 10.16
CA ASP A 220 -3.10 -5.45 9.12
C ASP A 220 -3.33 -3.98 9.50
N SER A 221 -3.16 -3.63 10.78
CA SER A 221 -3.39 -2.25 11.24
C SER A 221 -2.47 -1.21 10.56
N ASP A 222 -1.33 -1.62 10.02
CA ASP A 222 -0.40 -0.78 9.23
C ASP A 222 -0.75 -0.73 7.73
N GLY A 223 -1.64 -1.60 7.25
CA GLY A 223 -2.09 -1.63 5.85
C GLY A 223 -1.13 -2.30 4.86
N ASP A 224 -0.17 -3.10 5.34
CA ASP A 224 0.81 -3.81 4.49
C ASP A 224 0.14 -4.84 3.56
N ILE A 225 -0.88 -5.56 4.06
CA ILE A 225 -1.66 -6.52 3.25
C ILE A 225 -2.59 -5.77 2.29
N GLY A 226 -3.21 -4.68 2.75
CA GLY A 226 -3.98 -3.78 1.87
C GLY A 226 -3.14 -3.29 0.70
N TRP A 227 -1.91 -2.84 0.96
CA TRP A 227 -0.98 -2.40 -0.08
C TRP A 227 -0.59 -3.53 -1.05
N LEU A 228 -0.35 -4.74 -0.55
CA LEU A 228 -0.09 -5.92 -1.40
C LEU A 228 -1.29 -6.27 -2.30
N ALA A 229 -2.51 -6.19 -1.77
CA ALA A 229 -3.73 -6.44 -2.56
C ALA A 229 -3.90 -5.38 -3.66
N ASP A 230 -3.65 -4.10 -3.34
CA ASP A 230 -3.68 -3.01 -4.30
C ASP A 230 -2.58 -3.17 -5.37
N GLU A 231 -1.37 -3.58 -4.99
CA GLU A 231 -0.27 -3.86 -5.92
C GLU A 231 -0.64 -4.98 -6.92
N ALA A 232 -1.30 -6.04 -6.44
CA ALA A 232 -1.79 -7.11 -7.31
C ALA A 232 -2.88 -6.62 -8.29
N VAL A 233 -3.77 -5.75 -7.85
CA VAL A 233 -4.80 -5.11 -8.69
C VAL A 233 -4.16 -4.19 -9.74
N ASP A 234 -3.21 -3.35 -9.35
CA ASP A 234 -2.49 -2.45 -10.24
C ASP A 234 -1.73 -3.22 -11.31
N GLN A 235 -1.06 -4.30 -10.94
CA GLN A 235 -0.38 -5.14 -11.92
C GLN A 235 -1.35 -5.83 -12.88
N LEU A 236 -2.52 -6.28 -12.42
CA LEU A 236 -3.56 -6.80 -13.31
C LEU A 236 -4.02 -5.71 -14.29
N HIS A 237 -4.21 -4.48 -13.82
CA HIS A 237 -4.56 -3.35 -14.69
C HIS A 237 -3.48 -3.09 -15.75
N GLU A 238 -2.21 -3.03 -15.34
CA GLU A 238 -1.08 -2.80 -16.24
C GLU A 238 -0.92 -3.92 -17.27
N ALA A 239 -1.02 -5.18 -16.84
CA ALA A 239 -0.93 -6.34 -17.72
C ALA A 239 -2.01 -6.33 -18.81
N LEU A 240 -3.16 -5.69 -18.55
CA LEU A 240 -4.31 -5.63 -19.45
C LEU A 240 -4.39 -4.35 -20.29
N ALA A 241 -3.61 -3.30 -20.00
CA ALA A 241 -3.80 -1.97 -20.59
C ALA A 241 -3.70 -1.92 -22.13
N ASP A 242 -2.77 -2.70 -22.74
CA ASP A 242 -2.50 -2.70 -24.18
C ASP A 242 -3.18 -3.86 -24.94
N ASN A 243 -4.40 -4.22 -24.53
CA ASN A 243 -5.09 -5.41 -25.03
C ASN A 243 -5.61 -5.31 -26.49
N ALA A 244 -5.67 -4.11 -27.09
CA ALA A 244 -6.38 -3.86 -28.35
C ALA A 244 -5.93 -4.72 -29.54
N ASN A 245 -4.66 -5.13 -29.58
CA ASN A 245 -4.08 -5.92 -30.67
C ASN A 245 -4.02 -7.43 -30.39
N TRP A 246 -4.55 -7.88 -29.25
CA TRP A 246 -4.53 -9.30 -28.91
C TRP A 246 -5.54 -10.10 -29.72
N GLU A 247 -5.22 -11.38 -29.95
CA GLU A 247 -6.13 -12.32 -30.60
C GLU A 247 -7.48 -12.39 -29.86
N PRO A 248 -8.62 -12.42 -30.57
CA PRO A 248 -9.95 -12.44 -29.95
C PRO A 248 -10.12 -13.56 -28.92
N GLU A 249 -9.58 -14.75 -29.19
CA GLU A 249 -9.65 -15.91 -28.28
C GLU A 249 -8.89 -15.66 -26.98
N LEU A 250 -7.78 -14.90 -27.02
CA LEU A 250 -7.02 -14.54 -25.82
C LEU A 250 -7.80 -13.54 -24.97
N ARG A 251 -8.37 -12.51 -25.61
CA ARG A 251 -9.23 -11.51 -24.95
C ARG A 251 -10.42 -12.18 -24.26
N GLU A 252 -11.11 -13.09 -24.94
CA GLU A 252 -12.23 -13.83 -24.36
C GLU A 252 -11.80 -14.70 -23.17
N ARG A 253 -10.65 -15.38 -23.25
CA ARG A 253 -10.13 -16.19 -22.15
C ARG A 253 -9.79 -15.36 -20.92
N LEU A 254 -9.18 -14.19 -21.10
CA LEU A 254 -8.85 -13.27 -20.01
C LEU A 254 -10.12 -12.70 -19.38
N PHE A 255 -11.07 -12.24 -20.18
CA PHE A 255 -12.38 -11.78 -19.71
C PHE A 255 -13.07 -12.85 -18.85
N ARG A 256 -13.18 -14.09 -19.36
CA ARG A 256 -13.83 -15.18 -18.63
C ARG A 256 -13.10 -15.51 -17.32
N LYS A 257 -11.77 -15.41 -17.32
CA LYS A 257 -10.95 -15.62 -16.12
C LYS A 257 -11.25 -14.55 -15.06
N LEU A 258 -11.15 -13.27 -15.41
CA LEU A 258 -11.43 -12.17 -14.48
C LEU A 258 -12.86 -12.24 -13.93
N LEU A 259 -13.83 -12.54 -14.80
CA LEU A 259 -15.23 -12.71 -14.40
C LEU A 259 -15.37 -13.88 -13.40
N GLN A 260 -14.78 -15.03 -13.69
CA GLN A 260 -14.80 -16.19 -12.79
C GLN A 260 -14.10 -15.90 -11.45
N GLU A 261 -12.98 -15.19 -11.47
CA GLU A 261 -12.26 -14.81 -10.24
C GLU A 261 -13.11 -13.86 -9.39
N SER A 262 -13.83 -12.91 -10.02
CA SER A 262 -14.73 -11.98 -9.30
C SER A 262 -15.88 -12.67 -8.56
N GLU A 263 -16.28 -13.87 -8.98
CA GLU A 263 -17.36 -14.67 -8.37
C GLU A 263 -16.93 -15.42 -7.09
N ARG A 264 -15.66 -15.31 -6.68
CA ARG A 264 -15.18 -15.96 -5.46
C ARG A 264 -15.83 -15.36 -4.22
N THR A 265 -16.17 -16.25 -3.28
CA THR A 265 -16.69 -15.89 -1.95
C THR A 265 -15.67 -15.16 -1.08
N THR A 266 -14.38 -15.28 -1.40
CA THR A 266 -13.30 -14.53 -0.74
C THR A 266 -13.54 -13.02 -0.75
N PHE A 267 -14.26 -12.51 -1.76
CA PHE A 267 -14.57 -11.09 -1.91
C PHE A 267 -15.93 -10.67 -1.31
N ASP A 268 -16.67 -11.56 -0.65
CA ASP A 268 -18.03 -11.27 -0.16
C ASP A 268 -18.08 -10.24 0.98
N ASP A 269 -16.95 -9.98 1.66
CA ASP A 269 -16.78 -8.90 2.65
C ASP A 269 -15.81 -7.80 2.16
N TRP A 270 -15.36 -7.91 0.90
CA TRP A 270 -14.32 -7.06 0.29
C TRP A 270 -14.68 -6.75 -1.16
N GLU A 271 -15.87 -6.20 -1.36
CA GLU A 271 -16.47 -6.04 -2.67
C GLU A 271 -15.72 -5.06 -3.57
N ASP A 272 -14.91 -4.17 -3.00
CA ASP A 272 -14.06 -3.25 -3.77
C ASP A 272 -13.10 -4.01 -4.71
N TYR A 273 -12.54 -5.14 -4.27
CA TYR A 273 -11.70 -5.98 -5.15
C TYR A 273 -12.53 -6.71 -6.21
N ARG A 274 -13.77 -7.12 -5.90
CA ARG A 274 -14.70 -7.66 -6.91
C ARG A 274 -15.02 -6.61 -7.97
N VAL A 275 -15.33 -5.39 -7.55
CA VAL A 275 -15.59 -4.25 -8.42
C VAL A 275 -14.37 -3.95 -9.28
N ALA A 276 -13.15 -3.99 -8.73
CA ALA A 276 -11.92 -3.79 -9.50
C ALA A 276 -11.77 -4.82 -10.64
N LEU A 277 -11.96 -6.11 -10.35
CA LEU A 277 -11.91 -7.18 -11.36
C LEU A 277 -12.97 -7.01 -12.45
N LEU A 278 -14.20 -6.65 -12.08
CA LEU A 278 -15.29 -6.35 -13.03
C LEU A 278 -15.02 -5.08 -13.84
N GLY A 279 -14.34 -4.09 -13.26
CA GLY A 279 -13.87 -2.90 -13.95
C GLY A 279 -12.84 -3.25 -15.02
N MET A 280 -11.93 -4.19 -14.75
CA MET A 280 -10.99 -4.70 -15.76
C MET A 280 -11.70 -5.44 -16.90
N CYS A 281 -12.78 -6.18 -16.61
CA CYS A 281 -13.61 -6.81 -17.64
C CYS A 281 -14.19 -5.80 -18.64
N ALA A 282 -14.45 -4.55 -18.21
CA ALA A 282 -14.98 -3.50 -19.09
C ALA A 282 -14.02 -3.12 -20.23
N GLN A 283 -12.72 -3.38 -20.10
CA GLN A 283 -11.74 -3.16 -21.17
C GLN A 283 -11.98 -4.03 -22.42
N PHE A 284 -12.76 -5.11 -22.28
CA PHE A 284 -13.16 -6.01 -23.37
C PHE A 284 -14.58 -5.76 -23.88
N ALA A 285 -15.19 -4.63 -23.49
CA ALA A 285 -16.58 -4.32 -23.84
C ALA A 285 -16.78 -3.88 -25.30
N ASP A 286 -15.70 -3.74 -26.09
CA ASP A 286 -15.75 -3.59 -27.54
C ASP A 286 -16.43 -4.81 -28.21
N VAL A 287 -16.22 -6.00 -27.63
CA VAL A 287 -16.88 -7.24 -28.06
C VAL A 287 -18.27 -7.33 -27.44
N GLU A 288 -19.30 -7.24 -28.27
CA GLU A 288 -20.71 -7.20 -27.83
C GLU A 288 -21.12 -8.39 -26.95
N THR A 289 -20.64 -9.59 -27.24
CA THR A 289 -20.95 -10.78 -26.43
C THR A 289 -20.36 -10.70 -25.02
N LEU A 290 -19.13 -10.19 -24.88
CA LEU A 290 -18.46 -10.00 -23.59
C LEU A 290 -19.12 -8.86 -22.81
N ARG A 291 -19.42 -7.75 -23.49
CA ARG A 291 -20.17 -6.62 -22.94
C ARG A 291 -21.51 -7.06 -22.32
N ASN A 292 -22.28 -7.86 -23.05
CA ASN A 292 -23.57 -8.36 -22.58
C ASN A 292 -23.43 -9.35 -21.41
N ALA A 293 -22.36 -10.16 -21.38
CA ALA A 293 -22.07 -11.04 -20.26
C ALA A 293 -21.72 -10.25 -18.98
N LEU A 294 -20.90 -9.21 -19.10
CA LEU A 294 -20.55 -8.32 -17.99
C LEU A 294 -21.80 -7.57 -17.48
N LYS A 295 -22.64 -7.08 -18.39
CA LYS A 295 -23.92 -6.44 -18.04
C LYS A 295 -24.79 -7.36 -17.18
N ALA A 296 -25.01 -8.59 -17.62
CA ALA A 296 -25.84 -9.55 -16.90
C ALA A 296 -25.29 -9.83 -15.49
N ASN A 297 -23.97 -10.02 -15.37
CA ASN A 297 -23.33 -10.22 -14.07
C ASN A 297 -23.49 -9.01 -13.13
N ILE A 298 -23.32 -7.79 -13.65
CA ILE A 298 -23.56 -6.55 -12.88
C ILE A 298 -25.02 -6.46 -12.42
N GLU A 299 -25.98 -6.73 -13.31
CA GLU A 299 -27.41 -6.71 -12.98
C GLU A 299 -27.77 -7.74 -11.90
N ASP A 300 -27.21 -8.95 -11.99
CA ASP A 300 -27.42 -10.02 -11.00
C ASP A 300 -26.85 -9.63 -9.62
N LEU A 301 -25.64 -9.06 -9.57
CA LEU A 301 -25.01 -8.60 -8.33
C LEU A 301 -25.79 -7.44 -7.68
N VAL A 302 -26.14 -6.42 -8.46
CA VAL A 302 -26.94 -5.29 -7.96
C VAL A 302 -28.30 -5.77 -7.45
N HIS A 303 -28.93 -6.73 -8.14
CA HIS A 303 -30.18 -7.33 -7.67
C HIS A 303 -30.00 -8.08 -6.34
N ALA A 304 -28.92 -8.85 -6.18
CA ALA A 304 -28.61 -9.54 -4.93
C ALA A 304 -28.37 -8.55 -3.77
N TYR A 305 -27.78 -7.40 -4.06
CA TYR A 305 -27.47 -6.36 -3.09
C TYR A 305 -28.63 -5.40 -2.79
N ALA A 306 -29.73 -5.45 -3.54
CA ALA A 306 -30.84 -4.50 -3.41
C ALA A 306 -31.48 -4.44 -2.01
N SER A 307 -31.33 -5.49 -1.20
CA SER A 307 -31.86 -5.56 0.17
C SER A 307 -30.87 -5.13 1.26
N GLN A 308 -29.61 -4.87 0.91
CA GLN A 308 -28.50 -4.66 1.84
C GLN A 308 -28.06 -3.18 1.79
N GLU A 309 -28.47 -2.39 2.77
CA GLU A 309 -28.22 -0.93 2.77
C GLU A 309 -26.72 -0.58 2.74
N TYR A 310 -25.87 -1.41 3.32
CA TYR A 310 -24.41 -1.23 3.30
C TYR A 310 -23.80 -1.45 1.91
N GLN A 311 -24.45 -2.24 1.04
CA GLN A 311 -24.02 -2.49 -0.34
C GLN A 311 -24.39 -1.38 -1.33
N LYS A 312 -24.97 -0.28 -0.84
CA LYS A 312 -25.35 0.85 -1.69
C LYS A 312 -24.14 1.42 -2.44
N TYR A 313 -22.97 1.50 -1.77
CA TYR A 313 -21.74 1.98 -2.39
C TYR A 313 -21.21 1.01 -3.46
N THR A 314 -21.20 -0.29 -3.17
CA THR A 314 -20.85 -1.34 -4.13
C THR A 314 -21.77 -1.30 -5.36
N SER A 315 -23.08 -1.19 -5.15
CA SER A 315 -24.07 -1.10 -6.23
C SER A 315 -23.87 0.15 -7.09
N GLU A 316 -23.54 1.28 -6.44
CA GLU A 316 -23.18 2.53 -7.13
C GLU A 316 -21.93 2.33 -8.01
N ALA A 317 -20.90 1.67 -7.49
CA ALA A 317 -19.65 1.41 -8.23
C ALA A 317 -19.87 0.45 -9.41
N LEU A 318 -20.65 -0.62 -9.23
CA LEU A 318 -21.03 -1.55 -10.30
C LEU A 318 -21.81 -0.86 -11.42
N HIS A 319 -22.79 -0.02 -11.07
CA HIS A 319 -23.48 0.80 -12.06
C HIS A 319 -22.53 1.82 -12.70
N GLY A 320 -21.52 2.33 -11.97
CA GLY A 320 -20.47 3.18 -12.50
C GLY A 320 -19.69 2.53 -13.64
N ILE A 321 -19.34 1.24 -13.49
CA ILE A 321 -18.71 0.44 -14.57
C ILE A 321 -19.63 0.40 -15.80
N TRP A 322 -20.90 0.04 -15.60
CA TRP A 322 -21.86 -0.05 -16.71
C TRP A 322 -22.10 1.30 -17.38
N LEU A 323 -22.16 2.40 -16.62
CA LEU A 323 -22.27 3.74 -17.16
C LEU A 323 -21.06 4.11 -18.04
N GLY A 324 -19.85 3.71 -17.63
CA GLY A 324 -18.64 3.86 -18.44
C GLY A 324 -18.78 3.19 -19.80
N ILE A 325 -19.24 1.94 -19.81
CA ILE A 325 -19.49 1.16 -21.03
C ILE A 325 -20.56 1.82 -21.91
N LEU A 326 -21.67 2.29 -21.33
CA LEU A 326 -22.75 2.95 -22.08
C LEU A 326 -22.28 4.25 -22.74
N ARG A 327 -21.39 5.02 -22.09
CA ARG A 327 -20.85 6.25 -22.69
C ARG A 327 -19.99 5.98 -23.92
N GLU A 328 -19.33 4.83 -23.98
CA GLU A 328 -18.44 4.47 -25.08
C GLU A 328 -19.17 3.73 -26.21
N TYR A 329 -20.07 2.81 -25.88
CA TYR A 329 -20.71 1.90 -26.84
C TYR A 329 -22.23 2.07 -26.98
N GLY A 330 -22.87 2.77 -26.05
CA GLY A 330 -24.31 3.02 -26.05
C GLY A 330 -24.70 4.29 -26.78
N SER A 331 -26.01 4.49 -26.99
CA SER A 331 -26.53 5.76 -27.50
C SER A 331 -26.58 6.83 -26.40
N ALA A 332 -26.59 8.10 -26.80
CA ALA A 332 -26.76 9.22 -25.87
C ALA A 332 -28.09 9.12 -25.09
N GLU A 333 -29.15 8.65 -25.75
CA GLU A 333 -30.47 8.45 -25.14
C GLU A 333 -30.45 7.34 -24.09
N GLU A 334 -29.87 6.17 -24.40
CA GLU A 334 -29.74 5.06 -23.44
C GLU A 334 -28.90 5.45 -22.22
N THR A 335 -27.79 6.15 -22.45
CA THR A 335 -26.91 6.64 -21.39
C THR A 335 -27.66 7.60 -20.46
N GLU A 336 -28.39 8.56 -21.03
CA GLU A 336 -29.18 9.52 -20.26
C GLU A 336 -30.33 8.86 -19.50
N GLN A 337 -31.06 7.93 -20.13
CA GLN A 337 -32.10 7.14 -19.46
C GLN A 337 -31.53 6.35 -18.28
N PHE A 338 -30.37 5.72 -18.45
CA PHE A 338 -29.70 4.99 -17.38
C PHE A 338 -29.27 5.91 -16.24
N ILE A 339 -28.75 7.10 -16.53
CA ILE A 339 -28.40 8.09 -15.50
C ILE A 339 -29.63 8.52 -14.73
N VAL A 340 -30.71 8.87 -15.43
CA VAL A 340 -31.98 9.33 -14.84
C VAL A 340 -32.60 8.24 -13.95
N ALA A 341 -32.55 6.97 -14.37
CA ALA A 341 -33.04 5.84 -13.57
C ALA A 341 -32.26 5.66 -12.25
N ASN A 342 -31.02 6.14 -12.19
CA ASN A 342 -30.07 5.92 -11.09
C ASN A 342 -29.75 7.19 -10.28
N LEU A 343 -30.56 8.25 -10.36
CA LEU A 343 -30.36 9.52 -9.63
C LEU A 343 -30.38 9.42 -8.10
N HIS A 344 -30.71 8.25 -7.54
CA HIS A 344 -30.64 7.98 -6.11
C HIS A 344 -29.19 7.75 -5.63
N TYR A 345 -28.26 7.54 -6.57
CA TYR A 345 -26.82 7.55 -6.34
C TYR A 345 -26.24 8.95 -6.56
N SER A 346 -25.31 9.35 -5.69
CA SER A 346 -24.77 10.72 -5.70
C SER A 346 -23.90 10.97 -6.92
N SER A 347 -23.06 10.00 -7.32
CA SER A 347 -22.20 10.10 -8.51
C SER A 347 -23.00 10.29 -9.80
N PHE A 348 -24.14 9.61 -9.94
CA PHE A 348 -25.04 9.72 -11.09
C PHE A 348 -25.68 11.10 -11.18
N ARG A 349 -26.12 11.64 -10.04
CA ARG A 349 -26.65 13.01 -9.95
C ARG A 349 -25.57 14.03 -10.30
N GLU A 350 -24.35 13.86 -9.81
CA GLU A 350 -23.21 14.72 -10.15
C GLU A 350 -22.84 14.70 -11.63
N SER A 351 -22.90 13.52 -12.27
CA SER A 351 -22.71 13.40 -13.71
C SER A 351 -23.72 14.25 -14.48
N LEU A 352 -25.01 14.19 -14.11
CA LEU A 352 -26.05 14.94 -14.81
C LEU A 352 -25.95 16.45 -14.53
N ILE A 353 -25.61 16.84 -13.29
CA ILE A 353 -25.30 18.23 -12.92
C ILE A 353 -24.13 18.76 -13.76
N THR A 354 -23.07 17.97 -13.94
CA THR A 354 -21.89 18.36 -14.72
C THR A 354 -22.25 18.58 -16.20
N LYS A 355 -23.07 17.70 -16.78
CA LYS A 355 -23.62 17.87 -18.13
C LYS A 355 -24.38 19.19 -18.26
N TYR A 356 -25.35 19.45 -17.37
CA TYR A 356 -26.15 20.68 -17.46
C TYR A 356 -25.35 21.95 -17.18
N LYS A 357 -24.31 21.90 -16.34
CA LYS A 357 -23.34 23.00 -16.21
C LYS A 357 -22.62 23.28 -17.52
N GLN A 358 -22.19 22.25 -18.25
CA GLN A 358 -21.52 22.41 -19.56
C GLN A 358 -22.47 22.95 -20.63
N GLU A 359 -23.75 22.58 -20.56
CA GLU A 359 -24.82 23.07 -21.45
C GLU A 359 -25.34 24.46 -21.04
N ASN A 360 -24.87 25.03 -19.92
CA ASN A 360 -25.38 26.25 -19.30
C ASN A 360 -26.87 26.21 -18.91
N ASP A 361 -27.43 25.01 -18.72
CA ASP A 361 -28.80 24.82 -18.21
C ASP A 361 -28.78 24.83 -16.67
N PHE A 362 -28.56 26.01 -16.10
CA PHE A 362 -28.45 26.17 -14.65
C PHE A 362 -29.78 25.98 -13.92
N ASP A 363 -30.92 26.14 -14.59
CA ASP A 363 -32.24 25.83 -14.02
C ASP A 363 -32.36 24.34 -13.66
N ARG A 364 -31.92 23.44 -14.56
CA ARG A 364 -31.87 22.00 -14.25
C ARG A 364 -30.84 21.65 -13.18
N VAL A 365 -29.73 22.38 -13.11
CA VAL A 365 -28.75 22.20 -12.02
C VAL A 365 -29.38 22.52 -10.66
N VAL A 366 -30.12 23.62 -10.56
CA VAL A 366 -30.86 23.99 -9.34
C VAL A 366 -31.87 22.90 -8.98
N GLN A 367 -32.64 22.42 -9.95
CA GLN A 367 -33.62 21.34 -9.72
C GLN A 367 -32.96 20.08 -9.15
N LEU A 368 -31.90 19.60 -9.79
CA LEU A 368 -31.20 18.38 -9.35
C LEU A 368 -30.56 18.54 -7.97
N ALA A 369 -30.03 19.72 -7.65
CA ALA A 369 -29.46 19.99 -6.33
C ALA A 369 -30.54 19.98 -5.24
N LEU A 370 -31.69 20.61 -5.47
CA LEU A 370 -32.82 20.60 -4.53
C LEU A 370 -33.35 19.18 -4.28
N GLU A 371 -33.52 18.39 -5.34
CA GLU A 371 -33.90 16.98 -5.23
C GLU A 371 -32.85 16.15 -4.48
N GLY A 372 -31.56 16.47 -4.64
CA GLY A 372 -30.47 15.84 -3.90
C GLY A 372 -30.49 16.18 -2.41
N GLU A 373 -30.73 17.45 -2.05
CA GLU A 373 -30.91 17.88 -0.65
C GLU A 373 -32.08 17.16 0.03
N GLU A 374 -33.18 16.93 -0.69
CA GLU A 374 -34.34 16.20 -0.19
C GLU A 374 -34.04 14.72 0.03
N LEU A 375 -33.32 14.09 -0.90
CA LEU A 375 -32.97 12.67 -0.83
C LEU A 375 -31.95 12.39 0.30
N ASP A 376 -30.95 13.25 0.47
CA ASP A 376 -29.81 13.05 1.38
C ASP A 376 -30.02 13.68 2.78
N LYS A 377 -31.27 13.87 3.22
CA LYS A 377 -31.64 14.51 4.50
C LYS A 377 -30.91 13.99 5.76
N GLY A 378 -30.37 12.78 5.73
CA GLY A 378 -29.58 12.17 6.82
C GLY A 378 -28.06 12.38 6.72
N HIS A 379 -27.55 12.95 5.64
CA HIS A 379 -26.13 13.04 5.32
C HIS A 379 -25.69 14.50 5.19
N ALA A 380 -25.39 15.15 6.32
CA ALA A 380 -25.07 16.58 6.38
C ALA A 380 -23.98 17.01 5.37
N GLY A 381 -22.92 16.20 5.20
CA GLY A 381 -21.87 16.46 4.22
C GLY A 381 -22.37 16.48 2.76
N ARG A 382 -23.32 15.61 2.41
CA ARG A 382 -23.90 15.58 1.05
C ARG A 382 -24.85 16.74 0.83
N ILE A 383 -25.68 17.08 1.81
CA ILE A 383 -26.56 18.26 1.76
C ILE A 383 -25.74 19.52 1.50
N LEU A 384 -24.64 19.71 2.24
CA LEU A 384 -23.74 20.85 2.03
C LEU A 384 -23.20 20.88 0.60
N LYS A 385 -22.76 19.74 0.07
CA LYS A 385 -22.29 19.65 -1.33
C LYS A 385 -23.36 20.09 -2.34
N TRP A 386 -24.61 19.66 -2.17
CA TRP A 386 -25.72 20.08 -3.04
C TRP A 386 -26.03 21.57 -2.91
N GLN A 387 -25.98 22.12 -1.70
CA GLN A 387 -26.16 23.55 -1.44
C GLN A 387 -25.07 24.40 -2.09
N GLU A 388 -23.81 23.97 -2.05
CA GLU A 388 -22.70 24.65 -2.73
C GLU A 388 -22.90 24.64 -4.25
N ILE A 389 -23.34 23.52 -4.83
CA ILE A 389 -23.67 23.42 -6.26
C ILE A 389 -24.83 24.35 -6.62
N ARG A 390 -25.89 24.39 -5.81
CA ARG A 390 -27.05 25.25 -6.02
C ARG A 390 -26.69 26.73 -5.90
N TYR A 391 -25.84 27.07 -4.93
CA TYR A 391 -25.31 28.43 -4.77
C TYR A 391 -24.57 28.90 -6.02
N ALA A 392 -23.70 28.05 -6.59
CA ALA A 392 -23.00 28.35 -7.83
C ALA A 392 -23.98 28.54 -9.01
N ALA A 393 -25.02 27.71 -9.10
CA ALA A 393 -26.05 27.85 -10.14
C ALA A 393 -26.86 29.15 -10.00
N TYR A 394 -27.21 29.57 -8.77
CA TYR A 394 -27.85 30.87 -8.53
C TYR A 394 -26.99 32.05 -8.96
N ARG A 395 -25.66 31.95 -8.81
CA ARG A 395 -24.72 32.96 -9.31
C ARG A 395 -24.85 33.14 -10.82
N GLU A 396 -24.83 32.05 -11.56
CA GLU A 396 -24.89 32.06 -13.03
C GLU A 396 -26.26 32.53 -13.55
N LEU A 397 -27.34 32.19 -12.82
CA LEU A 397 -28.70 32.66 -13.10
C LEU A 397 -28.96 34.10 -12.63
N GLN A 398 -27.99 34.76 -11.99
CA GLN A 398 -28.13 36.10 -11.41
C GLN A 398 -29.27 36.22 -10.37
N LEU A 399 -29.56 35.12 -9.66
CA LEU A 399 -30.59 35.04 -8.62
C LEU A 399 -30.03 35.49 -7.26
N LYS A 400 -29.80 36.81 -7.13
CA LYS A 400 -29.08 37.41 -5.99
C LYS A 400 -29.76 37.17 -4.63
N GLU A 401 -31.09 37.29 -4.55
CA GLU A 401 -31.80 37.12 -3.28
C GLU A 401 -31.68 35.68 -2.75
N GLU A 402 -31.88 34.71 -3.64
CA GLU A 402 -31.76 33.27 -3.36
C GLU A 402 -30.33 32.91 -2.98
N GLN A 403 -29.36 33.47 -3.71
CA GLN A 403 -27.95 33.33 -3.44
C GLN A 403 -27.58 33.84 -2.03
N MET A 404 -28.02 35.04 -1.65
CA MET A 404 -27.77 35.60 -0.32
C MET A 404 -28.36 34.75 0.80
N ARG A 405 -29.63 34.31 0.65
CA ARG A 405 -30.27 33.43 1.65
C ARG A 405 -29.52 32.12 1.82
N LEU A 406 -29.06 31.53 0.73
CA LEU A 406 -28.31 30.27 0.78
C LEU A 406 -26.90 30.45 1.36
N ALA A 407 -26.20 31.54 1.05
CA ALA A 407 -24.90 31.84 1.67
C ALA A 407 -25.02 32.06 3.18
N GLU A 408 -26.10 32.68 3.66
CA GLU A 408 -26.35 32.81 5.11
C GLU A 408 -26.50 31.43 5.76
N GLN A 409 -27.26 30.52 5.14
CA GLN A 409 -27.42 29.15 5.62
C GLN A 409 -26.08 28.39 5.65
N LEU A 410 -25.28 28.48 4.59
CA LEU A 410 -23.96 27.83 4.50
C LEU A 410 -22.98 28.38 5.53
N LEU A 411 -22.98 29.70 5.76
CA LEU A 411 -22.17 30.33 6.80
C LEU A 411 -22.55 29.83 8.20
N LEU A 412 -23.85 29.74 8.50
CA LEU A 412 -24.34 29.21 9.78
C LEU A 412 -24.02 27.72 9.94
N ALA A 413 -23.85 26.98 8.85
CA ALA A 413 -23.39 25.60 8.84
C ALA A 413 -21.85 25.44 8.96
N GLY A 414 -21.10 26.53 9.14
CA GLY A 414 -19.66 26.52 9.40
C GLY A 414 -18.77 26.72 8.17
N LYS A 415 -19.35 27.04 7.00
CA LYS A 415 -18.59 27.38 5.78
C LYS A 415 -18.27 28.87 5.75
N PHE A 416 -17.23 29.26 6.49
CA PHE A 416 -16.88 30.67 6.72
C PHE A 416 -16.46 31.44 5.46
N GLU A 417 -16.09 30.75 4.37
CA GLU A 417 -15.81 31.36 3.08
C GLU A 417 -17.01 32.19 2.55
N TYR A 418 -18.25 31.78 2.86
CA TYR A 418 -19.46 32.48 2.44
C TYR A 418 -19.69 33.82 3.15
N TYR A 419 -18.96 34.13 4.22
CA TYR A 419 -18.98 35.47 4.82
C TYR A 419 -18.48 36.54 3.85
N ARG A 420 -17.39 36.26 3.11
CA ARG A 420 -16.84 37.21 2.13
C ARG A 420 -17.77 37.38 0.94
N GLU A 421 -18.37 36.28 0.49
CA GLU A 421 -19.36 36.29 -0.59
C GLU A 421 -20.58 37.15 -0.23
N LEU A 422 -21.10 37.03 0.99
CA LEU A 422 -22.20 37.88 1.48
C LEU A 422 -21.81 39.36 1.53
N GLN A 423 -20.57 39.69 1.93
CA GLN A 423 -20.09 41.07 1.93
C GLN A 423 -20.03 41.67 0.52
N GLN A 424 -19.61 40.89 -0.47
CA GLN A 424 -19.56 41.33 -1.86
C GLN A 424 -20.97 41.57 -2.41
N LEU A 425 -21.88 40.62 -2.23
CA LEU A 425 -23.27 40.73 -2.69
C LEU A 425 -24.01 41.92 -2.05
N ALA A 426 -23.81 42.17 -0.76
CA ALA A 426 -24.39 43.32 -0.06
C ALA A 426 -23.73 44.67 -0.40
N GLY A 427 -22.50 44.65 -0.93
CA GLY A 427 -21.80 45.83 -1.43
C GLY A 427 -22.35 46.31 -2.77
N GLU A 428 -22.69 45.39 -3.66
CA GLU A 428 -23.26 45.69 -4.98
C GLU A 428 -24.65 46.36 -4.91
N GLU A 429 -25.47 46.03 -3.90
CA GLU A 429 -26.77 46.70 -3.68
C GLU A 429 -26.66 48.17 -3.27
N ARG A 430 -25.50 48.61 -2.77
CA ARG A 430 -25.29 50.00 -2.34
C ARG A 430 -24.84 50.94 -3.47
N GLU A 431 -24.48 50.41 -4.62
CA GLU A 431 -23.94 51.16 -5.76
C GLU A 431 -24.93 51.32 -6.94
N THR A 432 -26.09 50.65 -6.90
CA THR A 432 -27.24 50.85 -7.80
C THR A 432 -28.32 51.70 -7.15
#